data_AF-A0A0A9WH70-F1
#
_entry.id   AF-A0A0A9WH70-F1
#
_cell.length_a   1.000
_cell.length_b   1.000
_cell.length_c   1.000
_cell.angle_alpha   90.00
_cell.angle_beta   90.00
_cell.angle_gamma   90.00
#
_symmetry.space_group_name_H-M   'P 1'
#
loop_
_entity.id
_entity.type
_entity.pdbx_description
1 polymer ?
#
loop_
_entity_poly.entity_id
_entity_poly.type
_entity_poly.pdbx_seq_one_letter_code
_entity_poly.pdbx_strand_id
1 'polypeptide(L)'
;MITTNESRLSTPTQQTGRNSLQPLEGELSSQDDRLLGHKMDSKTGTQECAGCCKPISERYMLKALDLYWHEDCLKCGCCDCRLGEVGSTLYTKANLILCRRDYLRLFGSTGYCSACSKVIPAFEMVMRARTNVYHLECFAC
;
A
#
# COMPACT_ATOMS: atom_id res chain seq x y z
N MET A 1 -7.66 2.83 -5.61
CA MET A 1 -8.98 2.30 -5.25
C MET A 1 -9.96 2.82 -6.28
N ILE A 2 -10.62 1.91 -6.99
CA ILE A 2 -11.66 2.25 -7.97
C ILE A 2 -12.92 2.46 -7.13
N THR A 3 -13.44 3.68 -7.15
CA THR A 3 -14.66 4.10 -6.46
C THR A 3 -15.84 3.96 -7.43
N THR A 4 -16.91 3.28 -7.03
CA THR A 4 -18.20 3.35 -7.73
C THR A 4 -19.07 4.41 -7.07
N ASN A 5 -19.31 5.51 -7.78
CA ASN A 5 -20.39 6.45 -7.51
C ASN A 5 -21.18 6.67 -8.80
N GLU A 6 -22.50 6.53 -8.73
CA GLU A 6 -23.39 6.90 -9.83
C GLU A 6 -23.98 8.27 -9.54
N SER A 7 -23.81 9.23 -10.46
CA SER A 7 -24.70 10.37 -10.67
C SER A 7 -24.37 11.03 -12.01
N ARG A 8 -25.42 11.47 -12.70
CA ARG A 8 -25.52 11.81 -14.12
C ARG A 8 -24.69 13.04 -14.56
N LEU A 9 -24.14 12.88 -15.77
CA LEU A 9 -23.93 13.82 -16.88
C LEU A 9 -24.14 15.34 -16.64
N SER A 10 -23.11 16.15 -16.94
CA SER A 10 -23.12 17.36 -17.79
C SER A 10 -21.73 18.03 -17.88
N THR A 11 -21.21 18.22 -19.10
CA THR A 11 -20.11 19.14 -19.50
C THR A 11 -20.72 20.39 -20.17
N PRO A 12 -19.97 21.39 -20.69
CA PRO A 12 -18.61 21.91 -20.40
C PRO A 12 -18.64 23.45 -20.15
N THR A 13 -17.50 24.10 -19.84
CA THR A 13 -17.00 25.36 -20.48
C THR A 13 -15.87 26.02 -19.68
N GLN A 14 -14.69 26.06 -20.33
CA GLN A 14 -13.68 27.13 -20.44
C GLN A 14 -13.65 28.26 -19.39
N GLN A 15 -12.48 28.59 -18.81
CA GLN A 15 -11.54 29.62 -19.32
C GLN A 15 -10.42 29.96 -18.31
N THR A 16 -9.18 29.89 -18.80
CA THR A 16 -8.01 30.77 -18.60
C THR A 16 -7.87 31.69 -17.37
N GLY A 17 -6.68 31.64 -16.76
CA GLY A 17 -6.07 32.74 -15.99
C GLY A 17 -4.78 32.25 -15.32
N ARG A 18 -3.64 32.15 -16.04
CA ARG A 18 -2.56 33.16 -16.07
C ARG A 18 -2.60 34.13 -14.89
N ASN A 19 -1.62 34.02 -13.99
CA ASN A 19 -0.95 35.12 -13.28
C ASN A 19 0.37 34.54 -12.74
N SER A 20 1.48 34.69 -13.46
CA SER A 20 2.39 35.86 -13.45
C SER A 20 3.42 35.78 -12.32
N LEU A 21 4.67 35.62 -12.78
CA LEU A 21 5.96 35.75 -12.12
C LEU A 21 6.07 37.07 -11.32
N GLN A 22 6.83 37.12 -10.22
CA GLN A 22 8.22 37.66 -10.15
C GLN A 22 8.69 37.85 -8.67
N PRO A 23 9.95 38.28 -8.38
CA PRO A 23 10.85 37.62 -7.44
C PRO A 23 11.08 38.41 -6.14
N LEU A 24 11.73 37.78 -5.16
CA LEU A 24 12.28 38.48 -4.00
C LEU A 24 13.78 38.20 -3.98
N GLU A 25 14.54 39.14 -4.54
CA GLU A 25 15.96 39.32 -4.26
C GLU A 25 16.19 39.58 -2.76
N GLY A 26 17.22 38.95 -2.21
CA GLY A 26 17.53 39.04 -0.79
C GLY A 26 18.92 38.48 -0.50
N GLU A 27 19.92 39.26 -0.93
CA GLU A 27 21.16 39.59 -0.23
C GLU A 27 21.95 38.45 0.45
N LEU A 28 23.15 38.22 -0.07
CA LEU A 28 24.24 37.54 0.61
C LEU A 28 24.58 38.26 1.93
N SER A 29 24.56 37.54 3.04
CA SER A 29 25.37 37.89 4.21
C SER A 29 26.27 36.72 4.58
N SER A 30 27.56 37.05 4.52
CA SER A 30 28.70 36.30 5.00
C SER A 30 28.57 35.97 6.48
N GLN A 31 29.00 34.77 6.90
CA GLN A 31 30.05 34.51 7.90
C GLN A 31 29.86 33.18 8.62
N ASP A 32 30.92 32.37 8.55
CA ASP A 32 31.52 31.53 9.60
C ASP A 32 30.58 30.90 10.64
N ASP A 33 30.42 29.56 10.59
CA ASP A 33 30.56 28.76 11.81
C ASP A 33 30.97 27.32 11.48
N ARG A 34 31.69 26.74 12.44
CA ARG A 34 32.55 25.57 12.32
C ARG A 34 31.77 24.30 12.67
N LEU A 35 32.34 23.16 12.26
CA LEU A 35 32.01 21.79 12.68
C LEU A 35 30.59 21.30 12.37
N LEU A 36 30.49 20.43 11.36
CA LEU A 36 29.99 19.07 11.53
C LEU A 36 30.45 18.26 10.31
N GLY A 37 31.26 17.24 10.56
CA GLY A 37 31.57 16.26 9.53
C GLY A 37 30.29 15.55 9.12
N HIS A 38 29.88 15.74 7.87
CA HIS A 38 29.11 14.73 7.17
C HIS A 38 29.70 14.54 5.78
N LYS A 39 30.08 13.28 5.57
CA LYS A 39 30.75 12.73 4.41
C LYS A 39 29.94 13.00 3.15
N MET A 40 30.66 13.42 2.10
CA MET A 40 30.51 12.97 0.72
C MET A 40 29.08 12.58 0.29
N ASP A 41 28.33 13.55 -0.25
CA ASP A 41 27.21 13.28 -1.15
C ASP A 41 27.78 12.76 -2.49
N SER A 42 28.27 11.52 -2.46
CA SER A 42 28.65 10.78 -3.65
C SER A 42 27.41 10.04 -4.14
N LYS A 43 26.71 10.69 -5.07
CA LYS A 43 25.69 10.09 -5.94
C LYS A 43 26.18 8.77 -6.56
N THR A 44 25.93 7.69 -5.84
CA THR A 44 25.76 6.34 -6.38
C THR A 44 24.46 5.85 -5.75
N GLY A 45 23.39 5.77 -6.54
CA GLY A 45 22.00 5.66 -6.08
C GLY A 45 21.67 4.33 -5.42
N THR A 46 22.30 4.04 -4.28
CA THR A 46 22.05 2.84 -3.50
C THR A 46 20.71 3.04 -2.80
N GLN A 47 19.68 2.35 -3.30
CA GLN A 47 18.33 2.45 -2.74
C GLN A 47 18.38 1.94 -1.29
N GLU A 48 17.79 2.66 -0.35
CA GLU A 48 17.74 2.23 1.06
C GLU A 48 16.49 1.40 1.33
N CYS A 49 16.66 0.32 2.10
CA CYS A 49 15.54 -0.52 2.49
C CYS A 49 14.71 0.16 3.59
N ALA A 50 13.43 0.40 3.35
CA ALA A 50 12.53 1.01 4.34
C ALA A 50 12.26 0.13 5.58
N GLY A 51 12.53 -1.18 5.50
CA GLY A 51 12.33 -2.10 6.62
C GLY A 51 13.51 -2.19 7.59
N CYS A 52 14.75 -2.08 7.09
CA CYS A 52 15.96 -2.23 7.90
C CYS A 52 16.91 -1.03 7.86
N CYS A 53 16.57 0.02 7.11
CA CYS A 53 17.35 1.24 6.91
C CYS A 53 18.80 0.99 6.46
N LYS A 54 19.02 -0.11 5.73
CA LYS A 54 20.33 -0.45 5.14
C LYS A 54 20.31 -0.23 3.63
N PRO A 55 21.45 0.14 3.02
CA PRO A 55 21.58 0.21 1.57
C PRO A 55 21.34 -1.17 0.95
N ILE A 56 20.55 -1.21 -0.12
CA ILE A 56 20.26 -2.40 -0.91
C ILE A 56 21.39 -2.59 -1.92
N SER A 57 22.29 -3.52 -1.61
CA SER A 57 23.39 -3.95 -2.50
C SER A 57 23.04 -5.21 -3.30
N GLU A 58 21.82 -5.73 -3.16
CA GLU A 58 21.33 -6.96 -3.80
C GLU A 58 21.05 -6.77 -5.30
N ARG A 59 21.13 -7.85 -6.07
CA ARG A 59 20.83 -7.86 -7.51
C ARG A 59 19.35 -7.63 -7.80
N TYR A 60 18.48 -8.12 -6.92
CA TYR A 60 17.04 -8.00 -7.02
C TYR A 60 16.52 -7.20 -5.83
N MET A 61 15.56 -6.32 -6.08
CA MET A 61 14.95 -5.48 -5.05
C MET A 61 13.47 -5.30 -5.34
N LEU A 62 12.68 -5.14 -4.28
CA LEU A 62 11.24 -4.97 -4.37
C LEU A 62 10.89 -3.49 -4.20
N LYS A 63 10.10 -2.94 -5.12
CA LYS A 63 9.52 -1.59 -4.98
C LYS A 63 8.07 -1.72 -4.52
N ALA A 64 7.76 -1.18 -3.34
CA ALA A 64 6.42 -1.20 -2.76
C ALA A 64 6.16 0.10 -1.99
N LEU A 65 4.95 0.69 -2.17
CA LEU A 65 4.56 1.96 -1.53
C LEU A 65 5.52 3.12 -1.82
N ASP A 66 6.08 3.13 -3.04
CA ASP A 66 7.13 4.05 -3.48
C ASP A 66 8.47 3.96 -2.72
N LEU A 67 8.60 2.97 -1.84
CA LEU A 67 9.82 2.65 -1.10
C LEU A 67 10.46 1.37 -1.62
N TYR A 68 11.74 1.18 -1.28
CA TYR A 68 12.52 0.00 -1.67
C TYR A 68 12.69 -0.93 -0.49
N TRP A 69 12.70 -2.23 -0.78
CA TRP A 69 12.73 -3.28 0.21
C TRP A 69 13.59 -4.45 -0.28
N HIS A 70 14.31 -5.08 0.65
CA HIS A 70 14.90 -6.40 0.40
C HIS A 70 13.80 -7.47 0.29
N GLU A 71 14.13 -8.57 -0.38
CA GLU A 71 13.25 -9.74 -0.53
C GLU A 71 12.82 -10.31 0.83
N ASP A 72 13.74 -10.34 1.80
CA ASP A 72 13.46 -10.79 3.17
C ASP A 72 12.88 -9.71 4.10
N CYS A 73 13.00 -8.43 3.73
CA CYS A 73 12.45 -7.34 4.53
C CYS A 73 10.96 -7.11 4.26
N LEU A 74 10.50 -7.32 3.01
CA LEU A 74 9.10 -7.16 2.63
C LEU A 74 8.28 -8.40 2.99
N LYS A 75 7.85 -8.46 4.25
CA LYS A 75 7.05 -9.56 4.80
C LYS A 75 5.72 -9.10 5.38
N CYS A 76 4.76 -10.01 5.44
CA CYS A 76 3.47 -9.76 6.06
C CYS A 76 3.62 -9.56 7.58
N GLY A 77 3.10 -8.47 8.13
CA GLY A 77 3.14 -8.20 9.57
C GLY A 77 2.32 -9.15 10.44
N CYS A 78 1.52 -10.07 9.86
CA CYS A 78 0.74 -11.05 10.61
C CYS A 78 1.23 -12.50 10.46
N CYS A 79 1.79 -12.87 9.32
CA CYS A 79 2.18 -14.25 9.03
C CYS A 79 3.63 -14.41 8.60
N ASP A 80 4.39 -13.31 8.55
CA ASP A 80 5.81 -13.23 8.16
C ASP A 80 6.14 -13.82 6.78
N CYS A 81 5.14 -14.15 5.97
CA CYS A 81 5.36 -14.64 4.62
C CYS A 81 5.99 -13.55 3.75
N ARG A 82 6.98 -13.94 2.93
CA ARG A 82 7.62 -13.06 1.96
C ARG A 82 6.63 -12.62 0.89
N LEU A 83 6.27 -11.34 0.91
CA LEU A 83 5.28 -10.77 0.00
C LEU A 83 5.80 -10.72 -1.45
N GLY A 84 7.13 -10.71 -1.63
CA GLY A 84 7.75 -10.81 -2.96
C GLY A 84 7.41 -12.11 -3.70
N GLU A 85 7.25 -13.22 -2.98
CA GLU A 85 6.95 -14.54 -3.56
C GLU A 85 5.45 -14.84 -3.66
N VAL A 86 4.65 -14.39 -2.69
CA VAL A 86 3.23 -14.78 -2.52
C VAL A 86 2.30 -14.07 -3.53
N GLY A 87 2.74 -12.98 -4.16
CA GLY A 87 2.05 -12.36 -5.29
C GLY A 87 2.22 -10.85 -5.35
N SER A 88 1.97 -10.27 -6.53
CA SER A 88 2.19 -8.83 -6.79
C SER A 88 1.23 -7.88 -6.06
N THR A 89 0.22 -8.40 -5.36
CA THR A 89 -0.78 -7.61 -4.62
C THR A 89 -0.49 -7.65 -3.12
N LEU A 90 0.12 -6.58 -2.62
CA LEU A 90 0.27 -6.28 -1.20
C LEU A 90 -0.82 -5.29 -0.75
N TYR A 91 -1.23 -5.42 0.51
CA TYR A 91 -2.23 -4.54 1.10
C TYR A 91 -1.61 -3.81 2.29
N THR A 92 -1.87 -2.52 2.40
CA THR A 92 -1.33 -1.70 3.50
C THR A 92 -2.47 -1.10 4.27
N LYS A 93 -2.51 -1.34 5.59
CA LYS A 93 -3.52 -0.79 6.49
C LYS A 93 -2.97 -0.71 7.90
N ALA A 94 -3.30 0.37 8.62
CA ALA A 94 -2.82 0.62 9.99
C ALA A 94 -1.28 0.55 10.11
N ASN A 95 -0.55 1.10 9.14
CA ASN A 95 0.93 1.04 9.06
C ASN A 95 1.52 -0.38 8.99
N LEU A 96 0.71 -1.39 8.69
CA LEU A 96 1.15 -2.76 8.47
C LEU A 96 1.00 -3.13 6.99
N ILE A 97 2.00 -3.84 6.47
CA ILE A 97 1.94 -4.48 5.15
C ILE A 97 1.46 -5.91 5.37
N LEU A 98 0.36 -6.28 4.71
CA LEU A 98 -0.35 -7.53 4.90
C LEU A 98 -0.50 -8.28 3.58
N CYS A 99 -0.47 -9.60 3.68
CA CYS A 99 -0.81 -10.44 2.54
C CYS A 99 -2.33 -10.38 2.28
N ARG A 100 -2.75 -10.73 1.06
CA ARG A 100 -4.18 -10.77 0.68
C ARG A 100 -5.03 -11.56 1.67
N ARG A 101 -4.52 -12.68 2.16
CA ARG A 101 -5.22 -13.57 3.09
C ARG A 101 -5.45 -12.93 4.46
N ASP A 102 -4.41 -12.35 5.05
CA ASP A 102 -4.52 -11.68 6.37
C ASP A 102 -5.32 -10.38 6.28
N TYR A 103 -5.15 -9.64 5.18
CA TYR A 103 -5.96 -8.45 4.91
C TYR A 103 -7.45 -8.80 4.84
N LEU A 104 -7.82 -9.83 4.08
CA LEU A 104 -9.22 -10.29 4.03
C LEU A 104 -9.68 -10.81 5.39
N ARG A 105 -8.84 -11.52 6.14
CA ARG A 105 -9.23 -12.01 7.47
C ARG A 105 -9.53 -10.89 8.46
N LEU A 106 -8.71 -9.85 8.49
CA LEU A 106 -8.84 -8.74 9.45
C LEU A 106 -9.83 -7.67 9.00
N PHE A 107 -9.94 -7.43 7.70
CA PHE A 107 -10.66 -6.26 7.15
C PHE A 107 -11.65 -6.61 6.03
N GLY A 108 -11.74 -7.87 5.63
CA GLY A 108 -12.74 -8.31 4.68
C GLY A 108 -14.13 -8.34 5.32
N SER A 109 -15.16 -8.20 4.49
CA SER A 109 -16.54 -8.29 4.92
C SER A 109 -16.88 -9.73 5.30
N THR A 110 -17.16 -9.98 6.59
CA THR A 110 -17.67 -11.26 7.06
C THR A 110 -19.14 -11.42 6.69
N GLY A 111 -19.57 -12.65 6.46
CA GLY A 111 -20.96 -12.99 6.15
C GLY A 111 -21.59 -13.84 7.23
N TYR A 112 -22.86 -14.19 7.06
CA TYR A 112 -23.54 -15.20 7.89
C TYR A 112 -24.02 -16.33 6.99
N CYS A 113 -23.85 -17.56 7.46
CA CYS A 113 -24.35 -18.73 6.75
C CYS A 113 -25.87 -18.85 6.93
N SER A 114 -26.64 -18.93 5.84
CA SER A 114 -28.09 -19.05 5.88
C SER A 114 -28.60 -20.40 6.39
N ALA A 115 -27.74 -21.42 6.50
CA ALA A 115 -28.10 -22.74 7.01
C ALA A 115 -27.78 -22.93 8.51
N CYS A 116 -26.60 -22.49 8.96
CA CYS A 116 -26.20 -22.67 10.36
C CYS A 116 -26.15 -21.37 11.19
N SER A 117 -26.44 -20.22 10.57
CA SER A 117 -26.45 -18.89 11.18
C SER A 117 -25.12 -18.46 11.83
N LYS A 118 -24.03 -19.19 11.58
CA LYS A 118 -22.69 -18.85 12.07
C LYS A 118 -22.03 -17.82 11.15
N VAL A 119 -21.09 -17.07 11.72
CA VAL A 119 -20.27 -16.10 11.00
C VAL A 119 -19.34 -16.83 10.03
N ILE A 120 -19.33 -16.37 8.79
CA ILE A 120 -18.40 -16.79 7.75
C ILE A 120 -17.26 -15.76 7.70
N PRO A 121 -16.01 -16.14 8.01
CA PRO A 121 -14.83 -15.32 7.81
C PRO A 121 -14.69 -14.88 6.35
N ALA A 122 -14.24 -13.65 6.12
CA ALA A 122 -14.16 -13.09 4.78
C ALA A 122 -13.10 -13.74 3.87
N PHE A 123 -12.19 -14.54 4.43
CA PHE A 123 -11.21 -15.33 3.67
C PHE A 123 -11.70 -16.75 3.37
N GLU A 124 -12.83 -17.18 3.96
CA GLU A 124 -13.36 -18.53 3.79
C GLU A 124 -14.08 -18.65 2.44
N MET A 125 -13.94 -19.80 1.78
CA MET A 125 -14.66 -20.08 0.56
C MET A 125 -16.13 -20.41 0.88
N VAL A 126 -17.05 -19.82 0.12
CA VAL A 126 -18.49 -19.93 0.36
C VAL A 126 -19.24 -20.28 -0.90
N MET A 127 -20.37 -20.97 -0.73
CA MET A 127 -21.36 -21.15 -1.78
C MET A 127 -22.39 -20.02 -1.72
N ARG A 128 -22.75 -19.47 -2.89
CA ARG A 128 -23.81 -18.46 -3.01
C ARG A 128 -24.97 -19.02 -3.82
N ALA A 129 -26.16 -18.99 -3.26
CA ALA A 129 -27.39 -19.34 -3.96
C ALA A 129 -28.38 -18.18 -3.86
N ARG A 130 -28.64 -17.52 -4.99
CA ARG A 130 -29.43 -16.28 -5.05
C ARG A 130 -28.84 -15.21 -4.11
N THR A 131 -29.56 -14.85 -3.05
CA THR A 131 -29.16 -13.86 -2.02
C THR A 131 -28.52 -14.49 -0.80
N ASN A 132 -28.47 -15.82 -0.72
CA ASN A 132 -28.03 -16.55 0.46
C ASN A 132 -26.59 -17.03 0.31
N VAL A 133 -25.88 -17.10 1.44
CA VAL A 133 -24.48 -17.53 1.52
C VAL A 133 -24.38 -18.73 2.46
N TYR A 134 -23.58 -19.72 2.09
CA TYR A 134 -23.44 -20.97 2.83
C TYR A 134 -21.96 -21.34 2.98
N HIS A 135 -21.58 -21.92 4.13
CA HIS A 135 -20.33 -22.68 4.21
C HIS A 135 -20.38 -23.83 3.21
N LEU A 136 -19.21 -24.28 2.74
CA LEU A 136 -19.13 -25.42 1.82
C LEU A 136 -19.80 -26.68 2.41
N GLU A 137 -19.63 -26.90 3.71
CA GLU A 137 -20.20 -28.04 4.45
C GLU A 137 -21.71 -27.91 4.69
N CYS A 138 -22.24 -26.68 4.69
CA CYS A 138 -23.67 -26.44 4.92
C CYS A 138 -24.49 -26.42 3.62
N PHE A 139 -23.85 -26.52 2.45
CA PHE A 139 -24.52 -26.58 1.16
C PHE A 139 -24.83 -28.04 0.79
N ALA A 140 -25.81 -28.61 1.49
CA ALA A 140 -26.27 -29.99 1.31
C ALA A 140 -27.80 -30.03 1.08
N CYS A 141 -28.27 -31.13 0.48
CA CYS A 141 -29.68 -31.41 0.23
C CYS A 141 -30.37 -31.94 1.49
#